data_AF-A0A1C6U7X1-F1
#
_entry.id   AF-A0A1C6U7X1-F1
#
_cell.length_a   1.000
_cell.length_b   1.000
_cell.length_c   1.000
_cell.angle_alpha   90.00
_cell.angle_beta   90.00
_cell.angle_gamma   90.00
#
_symmetry.space_group_name_H-M   'P 1'
#
loop_
_entity.id
_entity.type
_entity.pdbx_description
1 polymer ?
#
loop_
_entity_poly.entity_id
_entity_poly.type
_entity_poly.pdbx_seq_one_letter_code
_entity_poly.pdbx_strand_id
1 'polypeptide(L)'
;MIGDTFTVRNDLDQIEAAFVGTPLAGLPIGYGPSGTVLVADPNCLQEAWQAADALVPVIGRRPVMVTDDFDFDDTRRIRPEPEPGPSELELRAFAEAAESSEPWLTYRHYSEDDEVEEGEVEYYARGVAGVDLTALVSDVALPTSRPALERALYDRLLTDADLYARVLAGVRFVTQTDYWYTPTSVLLMLVPTSDIRTSGYWVDFYGAHTRQHQRMLAEVMAQWSHRWDARLVASWGTMLQFQVGRRPAPGDEAWTAAGQLKALAPNLDLSRWECLARQRRVVRAQPTLTPRAQSLRQDLSRWLALGRRQLRMFG
;
A
#
# COMPACT_ATOMS: atom_id res chain seq x y z
N MET A 1 -15.90 40.39 -10.09
CA MET A 1 -15.32 39.06 -9.83
C MET A 1 -15.21 38.33 -11.15
N ILE A 2 -14.05 38.43 -11.83
CA ILE A 2 -13.68 37.73 -13.08
C ILE A 2 -12.22 37.27 -12.88
N GLY A 3 -11.95 36.59 -11.77
CA GLY A 3 -10.59 36.30 -11.29
C GLY A 3 -10.20 34.83 -11.32
N ASP A 4 -11.15 33.91 -11.14
CA ASP A 4 -10.83 32.49 -10.95
C ASP A 4 -10.88 31.64 -12.22
N THR A 5 -11.56 32.06 -13.29
CA THR A 5 -11.69 31.24 -14.51
C THR A 5 -10.45 31.29 -15.41
N PHE A 6 -9.63 32.34 -15.32
CA PHE A 6 -8.42 32.51 -16.14
C PHE A 6 -7.20 31.72 -15.60
N THR A 7 -7.10 31.56 -14.28
CA THR A 7 -6.03 30.80 -13.61
C THR A 7 -6.21 29.30 -13.77
N VAL A 8 -7.46 28.80 -13.84
CA VAL A 8 -7.72 27.35 -13.90
C VAL A 8 -7.51 26.78 -15.31
N ARG A 9 -7.93 27.49 -16.38
CA ARG A 9 -7.67 27.06 -17.76
C ARG A 9 -6.17 26.94 -18.07
N ASN A 10 -5.37 27.79 -17.44
CA ASN A 10 -3.92 27.81 -17.57
C ASN A 10 -3.24 26.56 -16.96
N ASP A 11 -3.83 25.93 -15.95
CA ASP A 11 -3.24 24.77 -15.27
C ASP A 11 -3.31 23.50 -16.13
N LEU A 12 -4.47 23.21 -16.75
CA LEU A 12 -4.57 22.07 -17.68
C LEU A 12 -3.67 22.26 -18.90
N ASP A 13 -3.68 23.45 -19.52
CA ASP A 13 -2.84 23.77 -20.67
C ASP A 13 -1.34 23.62 -20.33
N GLN A 14 -0.92 24.03 -19.12
CA GLN A 14 0.44 23.84 -18.63
C GLN A 14 0.80 22.37 -18.42
N ILE A 15 -0.12 21.57 -17.87
CA ILE A 15 0.08 20.12 -17.69
C ILE A 15 0.17 19.41 -19.05
N GLU A 16 -0.73 19.71 -19.98
CA GLU A 16 -0.70 19.15 -21.34
C GLU A 16 0.61 19.50 -22.05
N ALA A 17 1.07 20.75 -21.93
CA ALA A 17 2.35 21.17 -22.48
C ALA A 17 3.54 20.42 -21.85
N ALA A 18 3.51 20.18 -20.55
CA ALA A 18 4.55 19.42 -19.85
C ALA A 18 4.57 17.92 -20.23
N PHE A 19 3.43 17.38 -20.68
CA PHE A 19 3.34 15.99 -21.12
C PHE A 19 3.94 15.74 -22.50
N VAL A 20 4.16 16.77 -23.31
CA VAL A 20 4.74 16.64 -24.66
C VAL A 20 6.08 15.91 -24.60
N GLY A 21 6.21 14.84 -25.38
CA GLY A 21 7.42 14.01 -25.43
C GLY A 21 7.50 12.93 -24.35
N THR A 22 6.45 12.77 -23.53
CA THR A 22 6.33 11.70 -22.53
C THR A 22 5.25 10.67 -22.94
N PRO A 23 5.17 9.49 -22.27
CA PRO A 23 4.07 8.55 -22.46
C PRO A 23 2.67 9.09 -22.14
N LEU A 24 2.57 10.26 -21.50
CA LEU A 24 1.30 10.91 -21.14
C LEU A 24 0.77 11.83 -22.25
N ALA A 25 1.55 12.08 -23.30
CA ALA A 25 1.19 12.97 -24.39
C ALA A 25 -0.08 12.49 -25.12
N GLY A 26 -1.06 13.37 -25.26
CA GLY A 26 -2.30 13.09 -25.99
C GLY A 26 -3.31 12.20 -25.25
N LEU A 27 -3.04 11.84 -23.99
CA LEU A 27 -4.04 11.16 -23.15
C LEU A 27 -5.15 12.15 -22.75
N PRO A 28 -6.40 11.69 -22.58
CA PRO A 28 -7.48 12.55 -22.08
C PRO A 28 -7.16 13.04 -20.66
N ILE A 29 -7.17 14.35 -20.47
CA ILE A 29 -7.00 14.98 -19.15
C ILE A 29 -8.22 15.82 -18.80
N GLY A 30 -8.46 16.00 -17.50
CA GLY A 30 -9.36 17.04 -17.03
C GLY A 30 -9.46 17.08 -15.51
N TYR A 31 -10.40 17.87 -14.99
CA TYR A 31 -10.47 18.09 -13.56
C TYR A 31 -11.01 16.88 -12.82
N GLY A 32 -10.39 16.57 -11.68
CA GLY A 32 -10.88 15.60 -10.71
C GLY A 32 -11.48 16.29 -9.47
N PRO A 33 -11.78 15.52 -8.43
CA PRO A 33 -12.27 16.07 -7.16
C PRO A 33 -11.20 16.91 -6.46
N SER A 34 -11.64 17.88 -5.65
CA SER A 34 -10.79 18.62 -4.70
C SER A 34 -9.48 19.18 -5.30
N GLY A 35 -9.55 19.79 -6.48
CA GLY A 35 -8.42 20.43 -7.15
C GLY A 35 -7.42 19.49 -7.82
N THR A 36 -7.73 18.20 -7.91
CA THR A 36 -6.92 17.21 -8.64
C THR A 36 -7.11 17.32 -10.15
N VAL A 37 -6.17 16.76 -10.91
CA VAL A 37 -6.31 16.54 -12.35
C VAL A 37 -6.25 15.03 -12.60
N LEU A 38 -7.14 14.53 -13.44
CA LEU A 38 -7.20 13.12 -13.81
C LEU A 38 -6.67 12.96 -15.24
N VAL A 39 -5.88 11.91 -15.44
CA VAL A 39 -5.42 11.45 -16.75
C VAL A 39 -5.95 10.04 -16.95
N ALA A 40 -6.76 9.85 -18.01
CA ALA A 40 -7.44 8.60 -18.28
C ALA A 40 -6.59 7.64 -19.12
N ASP A 41 -6.78 6.35 -18.86
CA ASP A 41 -6.22 5.23 -19.63
C ASP A 41 -4.72 5.35 -19.97
N PRO A 42 -3.85 5.55 -18.96
CA PRO A 42 -2.42 5.50 -19.20
C PRO A 42 -2.01 4.08 -19.60
N ASN A 43 -1.80 3.88 -20.90
CA ASN A 43 -1.12 2.68 -21.39
C ASN A 43 0.23 2.53 -20.66
N CYS A 44 0.51 1.33 -20.14
CA CYS A 44 1.73 1.07 -19.36
C CYS A 44 1.83 1.93 -18.09
N LEU A 45 1.05 1.54 -17.08
CA LEU A 45 0.82 2.27 -15.82
C LEU A 45 2.09 2.74 -15.10
N GLN A 46 3.13 1.91 -15.08
CA GLN A 46 4.35 2.22 -14.35
C GLN A 46 5.14 3.33 -15.05
N GLU A 47 5.28 3.27 -16.37
CA GLU A 47 5.95 4.26 -17.19
C GLU A 47 5.23 5.60 -17.14
N ALA A 48 3.90 5.59 -17.18
CA ALA A 48 3.06 6.77 -17.02
C ALA A 48 3.26 7.42 -15.63
N TRP A 49 3.24 6.63 -14.56
CA TRP A 49 3.49 7.13 -13.20
C TRP A 49 4.90 7.73 -13.06
N GLN A 50 5.93 7.05 -13.58
CA GLN A 50 7.31 7.54 -13.54
C GLN A 50 7.49 8.83 -14.34
N ALA A 51 6.87 8.93 -15.52
CA ALA A 51 6.89 10.14 -16.34
C ALA A 51 6.25 11.32 -15.58
N ALA A 52 5.10 11.10 -14.93
CA ALA A 52 4.46 12.14 -14.12
C ALA A 52 5.29 12.50 -12.87
N ASP A 53 5.92 11.54 -12.19
CA ASP A 53 6.73 11.80 -10.99
C ASP A 53 7.96 12.65 -11.35
N ALA A 54 8.56 12.40 -12.51
CA ALA A 54 9.65 13.22 -13.04
C ALA A 54 9.23 14.66 -13.37
N LEU A 55 7.94 14.90 -13.65
CA LEU A 55 7.39 16.22 -13.94
C LEU A 55 6.98 17.01 -12.69
N VAL A 56 6.98 16.41 -11.49
CA VAL A 56 6.58 17.07 -10.23
C VAL A 56 7.25 18.45 -10.03
N PRO A 57 8.56 18.65 -10.30
CA PRO A 57 9.19 19.98 -10.16
C PRO A 57 8.66 21.04 -11.13
N VAL A 58 8.03 20.63 -12.23
CA VAL A 58 7.51 21.50 -13.29
C VAL A 58 6.03 21.81 -13.09
N ILE A 59 5.23 20.77 -12.80
CA ILE A 59 3.77 20.90 -12.67
C ILE A 59 3.32 21.08 -11.23
N GLY A 60 4.20 20.90 -10.24
CA GLY A 60 3.87 21.03 -8.81
C GLY A 60 2.86 20.01 -8.29
N ARG A 61 2.60 18.94 -9.06
CA ARG A 61 1.55 17.95 -8.80
C ARG A 61 2.14 16.54 -8.76
N ARG A 62 1.85 15.79 -7.69
CA ARG A 62 2.31 14.40 -7.55
C ARG A 62 1.36 13.39 -8.18
N PRO A 63 1.87 12.36 -8.87
CA PRO A 63 1.03 11.30 -9.41
C PRO A 63 0.67 10.25 -8.35
N VAL A 64 -0.61 9.86 -8.34
CA VAL A 64 -1.11 8.69 -7.62
C VAL A 64 -2.04 7.92 -8.56
N MET A 65 -1.79 6.63 -8.76
CA MET A 65 -2.73 5.79 -9.49
C MET A 65 -3.94 5.49 -8.61
N VAL A 66 -5.15 5.63 -9.17
CA VAL A 66 -6.40 5.36 -8.48
C VAL A 66 -7.30 4.51 -9.37
N THR A 67 -8.23 3.79 -8.75
CA THR A 67 -9.29 3.04 -9.44
C THR A 67 -10.65 3.67 -9.17
N ASP A 68 -11.57 3.64 -10.12
CA ASP A 68 -12.99 3.98 -9.93
C ASP A 68 -13.86 2.75 -9.59
N ASP A 69 -13.27 1.56 -9.45
CA ASP A 69 -13.98 0.29 -9.18
C ASP A 69 -14.84 0.30 -7.90
N PHE A 70 -14.51 1.17 -6.94
CA PHE A 70 -15.21 1.31 -5.65
C PHE A 70 -15.84 2.69 -5.45
N ASP A 71 -15.92 3.47 -6.52
CA ASP A 71 -16.43 4.82 -6.49
C ASP A 71 -17.95 4.82 -6.67
N PHE A 72 -18.67 4.69 -5.54
CA PHE A 72 -20.13 4.64 -5.53
C PHE A 72 -20.80 5.97 -5.90
N ASP A 73 -20.05 7.08 -5.83
CA ASP A 73 -20.56 8.45 -6.01
C ASP A 73 -20.05 9.11 -7.32
N ASP A 74 -19.45 8.33 -8.24
CA ASP A 74 -18.86 8.83 -9.50
C ASP A 74 -17.85 9.99 -9.31
N THR A 75 -17.20 10.05 -8.15
CA THR A 75 -16.32 11.14 -7.74
C THR A 75 -15.05 11.27 -8.59
N ARG A 76 -14.58 10.16 -9.17
CA ARG A 76 -13.33 9.97 -9.93
C ARG A 76 -13.58 9.94 -11.44
N ARG A 77 -14.43 10.83 -11.94
CA ARG A 77 -14.60 11.10 -13.38
C ARG A 77 -14.01 12.44 -13.75
N ILE A 78 -13.53 12.56 -14.99
CA ILE A 78 -13.13 13.84 -15.56
C ILE A 78 -14.34 14.78 -15.58
N ARG A 79 -14.18 15.94 -14.94
CA ARG A 79 -15.20 16.98 -14.83
C ARG A 79 -14.91 18.13 -15.78
N PRO A 80 -15.96 18.80 -16.29
CA PRO A 80 -15.80 19.97 -17.15
C PRO A 80 -15.29 21.20 -16.37
N GLU A 81 -15.58 21.27 -15.08
CA GLU A 81 -15.24 22.40 -14.21
C GLU A 81 -14.41 21.94 -13.00
N PRO A 82 -13.47 22.78 -12.53
CA PRO A 82 -12.67 22.49 -11.36
C PRO A 82 -13.53 22.51 -10.09
N GLU A 83 -13.29 21.55 -9.20
CA GLU A 83 -13.76 21.65 -7.82
C GLU A 83 -12.67 22.29 -6.95
N PRO A 84 -13.00 23.23 -6.05
CA PRO A 84 -12.03 23.82 -5.15
C PRO A 84 -11.35 22.73 -4.30
N GLY A 85 -10.02 22.76 -4.28
CA GLY A 85 -9.21 21.93 -3.39
C GLY A 85 -9.12 22.51 -1.98
N PRO A 86 -8.43 21.81 -1.06
CA PRO A 86 -8.13 22.34 0.26
C PRO A 86 -7.33 23.65 0.14
N SER A 87 -7.55 24.55 1.09
CA SER A 87 -6.75 25.78 1.17
C SER A 87 -5.29 25.46 1.50
N GLU A 88 -4.36 26.32 1.11
CA GLU A 88 -2.94 26.18 1.47
C GLU A 88 -2.75 26.12 2.99
N LEU A 89 -3.55 26.87 3.75
CA LEU A 89 -3.54 26.86 5.21
C LEU A 89 -4.01 25.51 5.77
N GLU A 90 -5.01 24.88 5.15
CA GLU A 90 -5.47 23.54 5.53
C GLU A 90 -4.38 22.49 5.25
N LEU A 91 -3.73 22.55 4.09
CA LEU A 91 -2.63 21.65 3.75
C LEU A 91 -1.41 21.84 4.64
N ARG A 92 -1.09 23.08 4.99
CA ARG A 92 0.00 23.39 5.92
C ARG A 92 -0.30 22.86 7.32
N ALA A 93 -1.50 23.09 7.85
CA ALA A 93 -1.90 22.54 9.13
C ALA A 93 -1.89 21.01 9.13
N PHE A 94 -2.29 20.39 8.02
CA PHE A 94 -2.22 18.95 7.81
C PHE A 94 -0.78 18.43 7.84
N ALA A 95 0.16 19.11 7.17
CA ALA A 95 1.58 18.76 7.17
C ALA A 95 2.25 19.00 8.53
N GLU A 96 1.94 20.11 9.21
CA GLU A 96 2.50 20.44 10.53
C GLU A 96 2.05 19.43 11.60
N ALA A 97 0.77 19.00 11.58
CA ALA A 97 0.28 17.98 12.50
C ALA A 97 1.08 16.66 12.39
N ALA A 98 1.49 16.30 11.17
CA ALA A 98 2.26 15.10 10.89
C ALA A 98 3.69 15.11 11.44
N GLU A 99 4.27 16.28 11.73
CA GLU A 99 5.64 16.38 12.25
C GLU A 99 5.72 16.14 13.77
N SER A 100 4.65 16.40 14.50
CA SER A 100 4.62 16.32 15.98
C SER A 100 3.88 15.12 16.55
N SER A 101 3.36 14.23 15.70
CA SER A 101 2.46 13.14 16.10
C SER A 101 3.13 11.78 16.23
N GLU A 102 2.52 10.95 17.07
CA GLU A 102 2.87 9.54 17.27
C GLU A 102 1.73 8.65 16.72
N PRO A 103 1.58 8.53 15.38
CA PRO A 103 0.45 7.84 14.75
C PRO A 103 0.33 6.37 15.18
N TRP A 104 1.43 5.74 15.59
CA TRP A 104 1.47 4.34 16.02
C TRP A 104 0.88 4.08 17.40
N LEU A 105 0.66 5.12 18.21
CA LEU A 105 -0.16 4.97 19.43
C LEU A 105 -1.65 4.78 19.09
N THR A 106 -2.08 5.26 17.92
CA THR A 106 -3.49 5.16 17.48
C THR A 106 -3.69 4.02 16.49
N TYR A 107 -2.81 3.87 15.50
CA TYR A 107 -2.71 2.66 14.70
C TYR A 107 -1.95 1.61 15.50
N ARG A 108 -2.64 0.97 16.44
CA ARG A 108 -2.18 -0.20 17.16
C ARG A 108 -3.02 -1.40 16.74
N HIS A 109 -2.39 -2.54 16.45
CA HIS A 109 -3.17 -3.73 16.15
C HIS A 109 -3.87 -4.23 17.42
N TYR A 110 -5.16 -4.59 17.33
CA TYR A 110 -5.97 -4.95 18.51
C TYR A 110 -5.41 -6.15 19.28
N SER A 111 -4.67 -7.02 18.60
CA SER A 111 -4.05 -8.22 19.19
C SER A 111 -2.67 -7.97 19.84
N GLU A 112 -2.21 -6.72 19.95
CA GLU A 112 -0.89 -6.44 20.55
C GLU A 112 -0.86 -6.64 22.06
N ASP A 113 -2.02 -6.66 22.70
CA ASP A 113 -2.19 -6.89 24.15
C ASP A 113 -2.61 -8.35 24.45
N ASP A 114 -2.72 -9.20 23.43
CA ASP A 114 -3.11 -10.61 23.61
C ASP A 114 -1.99 -11.38 24.32
N GLU A 115 -2.38 -12.20 25.29
CA GLU A 115 -1.52 -13.22 25.89
C GLU A 115 -1.72 -14.55 25.16
N VAL A 116 -0.64 -15.32 25.05
CA VAL A 116 -0.62 -16.63 24.42
C VAL A 116 -0.39 -17.69 25.48
N GLU A 117 -1.33 -18.62 25.55
CA GLU A 117 -1.29 -19.79 26.44
C GLU A 117 -0.62 -20.99 25.77
N GLU A 118 -0.28 -22.03 26.56
CA GLU A 118 0.38 -23.26 26.06
C GLU A 118 -0.37 -23.94 24.91
N GLY A 119 -1.71 -23.95 24.96
CA GLY A 119 -2.55 -24.54 23.92
C GLY A 119 -2.61 -23.75 22.60
N GLU A 120 -2.07 -22.55 22.56
CA GLU A 120 -2.22 -21.61 21.43
C GLU A 120 -0.91 -21.40 20.65
N VAL A 121 0.22 -21.86 21.19
CA VAL A 121 1.55 -21.68 20.57
C VAL A 121 1.59 -22.24 19.14
N GLU A 122 1.02 -23.43 18.91
CA GLU A 122 1.01 -24.05 17.57
C GLU A 122 0.26 -23.17 16.56
N TYR A 123 -0.87 -22.57 16.96
CA TYR A 123 -1.67 -21.71 16.10
C TYR A 123 -0.87 -20.50 15.61
N TYR A 124 -0.21 -19.79 16.52
CA TYR A 124 0.59 -18.60 16.19
C TYR A 124 1.94 -18.92 15.53
N ALA A 125 2.53 -20.09 15.82
CA ALA A 125 3.78 -20.53 15.23
C ALA A 125 3.62 -21.08 13.81
N ARG A 126 2.48 -21.71 13.50
CA ARG A 126 2.19 -22.19 12.13
C ARG A 126 1.88 -21.05 11.18
N GLY A 127 1.11 -20.07 11.64
CA GLY A 127 0.66 -18.94 10.83
C GLY A 127 -0.04 -19.36 9.53
N VAL A 128 -0.06 -18.44 8.56
CA VAL A 128 -0.61 -18.66 7.22
C VAL A 128 0.38 -19.37 6.29
N ALA A 129 1.68 -19.32 6.59
CA ALA A 129 2.72 -20.05 5.89
C ALA A 129 2.52 -21.57 5.91
N GLY A 130 1.80 -22.08 6.92
CA GLY A 130 1.53 -23.51 7.10
C GLY A 130 2.76 -24.33 7.51
N VAL A 131 3.87 -23.67 7.81
CA VAL A 131 5.12 -24.28 8.29
C VAL A 131 5.06 -24.29 9.81
N ASP A 132 5.13 -25.48 10.42
CA ASP A 132 5.15 -25.58 11.88
C ASP A 132 6.50 -25.09 12.45
N LEU A 133 6.45 -23.96 13.14
CA LEU A 133 7.61 -23.34 13.81
C LEU A 133 7.60 -23.54 15.33
N THR A 134 6.71 -24.38 15.87
CA THR A 134 6.52 -24.55 17.32
C THR A 134 7.81 -24.95 18.03
N ALA A 135 8.63 -25.79 17.39
CA ALA A 135 9.94 -26.19 17.91
C ALA A 135 10.92 -25.02 18.10
N LEU A 136 10.76 -23.91 17.36
CA LEU A 136 11.58 -22.72 17.55
C LEU A 136 11.23 -21.97 18.83
N VAL A 137 10.10 -22.22 19.46
CA VAL A 137 9.63 -21.46 20.63
C VAL A 137 9.36 -22.34 21.84
N SER A 138 9.87 -23.57 21.86
CA SER A 138 9.67 -24.51 22.97
C SER A 138 10.29 -24.05 24.30
N ASP A 139 11.22 -23.10 24.26
CA ASP A 139 11.91 -22.52 25.41
C ASP A 139 11.28 -21.19 25.89
N VAL A 140 10.25 -20.69 25.20
CA VAL A 140 9.54 -19.47 25.61
C VAL A 140 8.66 -19.79 26.83
N ALA A 141 8.85 -19.06 27.92
CA ALA A 141 8.02 -19.21 29.12
C ALA A 141 6.60 -18.71 28.86
N LEU A 142 5.60 -19.51 29.27
CA LEU A 142 4.17 -19.22 29.07
C LEU A 142 3.45 -19.03 30.42
N PRO A 143 2.39 -18.19 30.47
CA PRO A 143 1.87 -17.37 29.37
C PRO A 143 2.85 -16.26 28.96
N THR A 144 2.76 -15.83 27.71
CA THR A 144 3.61 -14.75 27.17
C THR A 144 2.80 -13.81 26.31
N SER A 145 3.24 -12.56 26.14
CA SER A 145 2.56 -11.67 25.20
C SER A 145 2.77 -12.15 23.77
N ARG A 146 1.73 -12.02 22.93
CA ARG A 146 1.80 -12.39 21.52
C ARG A 146 2.97 -11.71 20.79
N PRO A 147 3.26 -10.41 20.98
CA PRO A 147 4.43 -9.79 20.37
C PRO A 147 5.77 -10.41 20.80
N ALA A 148 5.89 -10.89 22.05
CA ALA A 148 7.10 -11.55 22.53
C ALA A 148 7.31 -12.91 21.86
N LEU A 149 6.24 -13.71 21.74
CA LEU A 149 6.27 -14.98 21.01
C LEU A 149 6.63 -14.77 19.54
N GLU A 150 5.93 -13.86 18.86
CA GLU A 150 6.17 -13.56 17.43
C GLU A 150 7.58 -13.01 17.19
N ARG A 151 8.15 -12.25 18.15
CA ARG A 151 9.53 -11.77 18.07
C ARG A 151 10.53 -12.91 18.21
N ALA A 152 10.31 -13.81 19.16
CA ALA A 152 11.17 -14.97 19.36
C ALA A 152 11.16 -15.91 18.15
N LEU A 153 9.99 -16.13 17.53
CA LEU A 153 9.85 -16.83 16.25
C LEU A 153 10.69 -16.16 15.16
N TYR A 154 10.56 -14.85 14.99
CA TYR A 154 11.28 -14.10 13.96
C TYR A 154 12.80 -14.19 14.13
N ASP A 155 13.32 -13.91 15.33
CA ASP A 155 14.77 -13.91 15.58
C ASP A 155 15.39 -15.28 15.33
N ARG A 156 14.70 -16.36 15.73
CA ARG A 156 15.17 -17.73 15.50
C ARG A 156 15.04 -18.14 14.03
N LEU A 157 13.94 -17.77 13.38
CA LEU A 157 13.76 -17.99 11.94
C LEU A 157 14.87 -17.32 11.11
N LEU A 158 15.36 -16.14 11.51
CA LEU A 158 16.47 -15.47 10.81
C LEU A 158 17.79 -16.25 10.86
N THR A 159 17.96 -17.14 11.83
CA THR A 159 19.18 -17.96 11.97
C THR A 159 19.19 -19.17 11.04
N ASP A 160 18.03 -19.58 10.50
CA ASP A 160 17.88 -20.71 9.57
C ASP A 160 17.42 -20.21 8.19
N ALA A 161 18.38 -20.14 7.25
CA ALA A 161 18.13 -19.65 5.90
C ALA A 161 17.18 -20.55 5.07
N ASP A 162 17.22 -21.86 5.27
CA ASP A 162 16.40 -22.82 4.52
C ASP A 162 14.97 -22.81 5.03
N LEU A 163 14.78 -22.74 6.35
CA LEU A 163 13.48 -22.55 6.96
C LEU A 163 12.86 -21.20 6.57
N TYR A 164 13.65 -20.12 6.60
CA TYR A 164 13.22 -18.80 6.11
C TYR A 164 12.75 -18.85 4.65
N ALA A 165 13.50 -19.53 3.77
CA ALA A 165 13.11 -19.69 2.37
C ALA A 165 11.81 -20.49 2.19
N ARG A 166 11.59 -21.53 3.00
CA ARG A 166 10.33 -22.30 3.01
C ARG A 166 9.14 -21.46 3.46
N VAL A 167 9.29 -20.69 4.53
CA VAL A 167 8.27 -19.74 5.01
C VAL A 167 7.93 -18.74 3.90
N LEU A 168 8.94 -18.13 3.29
CA LEU A 168 8.75 -17.16 2.20
C LEU A 168 8.00 -17.76 1.01
N ALA A 169 8.26 -19.03 0.68
CA ALA A 169 7.52 -19.74 -0.36
C ALA A 169 6.06 -20.00 0.03
N GLY A 170 5.79 -20.27 1.32
CA GLY A 170 4.44 -20.48 1.86
C GLY A 170 3.58 -19.21 1.80
N VAL A 171 4.16 -18.04 2.11
CA VAL A 171 3.45 -16.75 2.10
C VAL A 171 3.51 -16.03 0.75
N ARG A 172 3.81 -16.73 -0.35
CA ARG A 172 3.97 -16.09 -1.67
C ARG A 172 2.73 -15.34 -2.14
N PHE A 173 1.54 -15.81 -1.79
CA PHE A 173 0.27 -15.23 -2.27
C PHE A 173 -0.06 -13.88 -1.63
N VAL A 174 0.51 -13.58 -0.47
CA VAL A 174 0.40 -12.25 0.15
C VAL A 174 1.61 -11.36 -0.17
N THR A 175 2.75 -11.96 -0.51
CA THR A 175 4.01 -11.23 -0.74
C THR A 175 4.32 -10.93 -2.21
N GLN A 176 3.69 -11.64 -3.15
CA GLN A 176 3.83 -11.44 -4.59
C GLN A 176 2.64 -10.68 -5.16
N THR A 177 2.92 -9.79 -6.11
CA THR A 177 1.92 -8.95 -6.79
C THR A 177 0.99 -9.75 -7.70
N ASP A 178 1.37 -10.97 -8.10
CA ASP A 178 0.58 -11.83 -9.00
C ASP A 178 -0.79 -12.23 -8.43
N TYR A 179 -0.96 -12.06 -7.11
CA TYR A 179 -2.17 -12.39 -6.37
C TYR A 179 -2.87 -11.15 -5.81
N TRP A 180 -2.35 -9.96 -6.11
CA TRP A 180 -2.93 -8.72 -5.65
C TRP A 180 -4.17 -8.38 -6.47
N TYR A 181 -5.05 -7.58 -5.87
CA TYR A 181 -6.19 -7.00 -6.56
C TYR A 181 -5.71 -6.29 -7.84
N THR A 182 -6.34 -6.64 -8.96
CA THR A 182 -6.12 -5.99 -10.26
C THR A 182 -7.35 -5.16 -10.56
N PRO A 183 -7.25 -3.82 -10.55
CA PRO A 183 -8.38 -2.96 -10.88
C PRO A 183 -8.82 -3.14 -12.33
N THR A 184 -10.10 -2.94 -12.62
CA THR A 184 -10.62 -3.04 -13.99
C THR A 184 -10.42 -1.75 -14.79
N SER A 185 -10.25 -0.64 -14.08
CA SER A 185 -9.99 0.69 -14.62
C SER A 185 -8.99 1.41 -13.73
N VAL A 186 -8.06 2.15 -14.34
CA VAL A 186 -7.03 2.90 -13.64
C VAL A 186 -6.94 4.30 -14.23
N LEU A 187 -6.91 5.27 -13.33
CA LEU A 187 -6.69 6.67 -13.62
C LEU A 187 -5.38 7.10 -12.96
N LEU A 188 -4.66 8.02 -13.61
CA LEU A 188 -3.55 8.72 -12.98
C LEU A 188 -4.06 10.05 -12.44
N MET A 189 -4.11 10.16 -11.11
CA MET A 189 -4.53 11.37 -10.41
C MET A 189 -3.32 12.22 -10.04
N LEU A 190 -3.29 13.45 -10.51
CA LEU A 190 -2.28 14.47 -10.21
C LEU A 190 -2.78 15.32 -9.04
N VAL A 191 -2.29 15.03 -7.84
CA VAL A 191 -2.67 15.76 -6.62
C VAL A 191 -2.01 17.13 -6.60
N PRO A 192 -2.70 18.22 -6.17
CA PRO A 192 -2.21 19.60 -6.21
C PRO A 192 -1.18 19.90 -5.12
N THR A 193 -0.12 19.10 -5.05
CA THR A 193 0.99 19.28 -4.12
C THR A 193 2.24 18.60 -4.65
N SER A 194 3.40 19.17 -4.36
CA SER A 194 4.71 18.54 -4.53
C SER A 194 5.21 17.85 -3.24
N ASP A 195 4.53 18.07 -2.11
CA ASP A 195 4.88 17.46 -0.83
C ASP A 195 4.29 16.05 -0.75
N ILE A 196 5.15 15.08 -0.49
CA ILE A 196 4.75 13.68 -0.31
C ILE A 196 3.86 13.47 0.90
N ARG A 197 4.03 14.28 1.95
CA ARG A 197 3.35 14.14 3.23
C ARG A 197 1.87 14.47 3.10
N THR A 198 1.55 15.48 2.30
CA THR A 198 0.17 15.95 2.08
C THR A 198 -0.60 15.07 1.11
N SER A 199 0.07 14.22 0.31
CA SER A 199 -0.61 13.40 -0.71
C SER A 199 -1.69 12.45 -0.16
N GLY A 200 -1.61 12.07 1.12
CA GLY A 200 -2.65 11.29 1.80
C GLY A 200 -4.01 12.00 1.92
N TYR A 201 -4.08 13.33 1.75
CA TYR A 201 -5.34 14.08 1.82
C TYR A 201 -6.33 13.67 0.71
N TRP A 202 -5.83 13.40 -0.49
CA TRP A 202 -6.66 13.12 -1.67
C TRP A 202 -6.91 11.63 -1.90
N VAL A 203 -6.42 10.78 -1.01
CA VAL A 203 -6.39 9.34 -1.22
C VAL A 203 -7.43 8.67 -0.35
N ASP A 204 -8.38 7.98 -0.98
CA ASP A 204 -9.29 7.13 -0.22
C ASP A 204 -8.58 5.86 0.20
N PHE A 205 -8.67 5.56 1.48
CA PHE A 205 -8.21 4.30 2.05
C PHE A 205 -9.26 3.82 3.03
N TYR A 206 -9.66 2.55 2.94
CA TYR A 206 -10.63 1.94 3.83
C TYR A 206 -10.20 2.04 5.31
N GLY A 207 -8.90 1.97 5.60
CA GLY A 207 -8.41 2.21 6.97
C GLY A 207 -8.50 3.67 7.44
N ALA A 208 -8.94 4.60 6.59
CA ALA A 208 -8.93 6.04 6.84
C ALA A 208 -10.23 6.77 6.44
N HIS A 209 -11.38 6.30 6.93
CA HIS A 209 -12.70 6.87 6.62
C HIS A 209 -13.01 8.24 7.26
N THR A 210 -12.27 8.66 8.29
CA THR A 210 -12.51 9.92 9.00
C THR A 210 -11.39 10.92 8.69
N ARG A 211 -11.68 12.22 8.80
CA ARG A 211 -10.64 13.27 8.68
C ARG A 211 -9.47 13.06 9.65
N GLN A 212 -9.75 12.50 10.84
CA GLN A 212 -8.70 12.16 11.80
C GLN A 212 -7.83 11.02 11.28
N HIS A 213 -8.42 9.94 10.74
CA HIS A 213 -7.64 8.83 10.19
C HIS A 213 -6.89 9.23 8.91
N GLN A 214 -7.45 10.10 8.07
CA GLN A 214 -6.76 10.67 6.91
C GLN A 214 -5.53 11.49 7.32
N ARG A 215 -5.65 12.30 8.38
CA ARG A 215 -4.51 12.99 8.99
C ARG A 215 -3.46 11.98 9.39
N MET A 216 -3.81 10.99 10.22
CA MET A 216 -2.87 9.97 10.68
C MET A 216 -2.20 9.19 9.55
N LEU A 217 -2.91 8.89 8.46
CA LEU A 217 -2.34 8.24 7.28
C LEU A 217 -1.22 9.07 6.66
N ALA A 218 -1.39 10.40 6.56
CA ALA A 218 -0.32 11.28 6.08
C ALA A 218 0.90 11.32 7.00
N GLU A 219 0.70 11.21 8.31
CA GLU A 219 1.79 11.13 9.29
C GLU A 219 2.58 9.83 9.10
N VAL A 220 1.87 8.72 8.89
CA VAL A 220 2.51 7.45 8.53
C VAL A 220 3.31 7.59 7.23
N MET A 221 2.74 8.19 6.20
CA MET A 221 3.43 8.42 4.93
C MET A 221 4.67 9.31 5.08
N ALA A 222 4.60 10.34 5.91
CA ALA A 222 5.74 11.21 6.23
C ALA A 222 6.87 10.43 6.91
N GLN A 223 6.54 9.63 7.94
CA GLN A 223 7.53 8.82 8.65
C GLN A 223 8.15 7.75 7.75
N TRP A 224 7.36 7.08 6.92
CA TRP A 224 7.86 6.09 5.96
C TRP A 224 8.69 6.72 4.85
N SER A 225 8.34 7.92 4.39
CA SER A 225 9.15 8.68 3.44
C SER A 225 10.53 9.00 4.04
N HIS A 226 10.58 9.54 5.27
CA HIS A 226 11.84 9.84 5.94
C HIS A 226 12.67 8.58 6.25
N ARG A 227 12.02 7.51 6.74
CA ARG A 227 12.71 6.30 7.18
C ARG A 227 13.08 5.35 6.04
N TRP A 228 12.30 5.29 4.97
CA TRP A 228 12.48 4.27 3.93
C TRP A 228 12.41 4.82 2.51
N ASP A 229 12.35 6.14 2.32
CA ASP A 229 12.07 6.76 1.00
C ASP A 229 10.83 6.11 0.37
N ALA A 230 9.81 5.87 1.20
CA ALA A 230 8.54 5.32 0.75
C ALA A 230 7.74 6.41 0.04
N ARG A 231 7.21 6.08 -1.14
CA ARG A 231 6.41 6.96 -1.99
C ARG A 231 5.13 6.26 -2.37
N LEU A 232 4.00 6.91 -2.10
CA LEU A 232 2.71 6.41 -2.56
C LEU A 232 2.69 6.42 -4.08
N VAL A 233 2.41 5.26 -4.65
CA VAL A 233 2.32 5.02 -6.09
C VAL A 233 0.86 4.84 -6.49
N ALA A 234 0.08 4.14 -5.67
CA ALA A 234 -1.32 3.90 -5.94
C ALA A 234 -2.18 3.76 -4.69
N SER A 235 -3.47 4.08 -4.85
CA SER A 235 -4.52 3.68 -3.93
C SER A 235 -5.66 2.98 -4.64
N TRP A 236 -5.91 1.75 -4.21
CA TRP A 236 -6.94 0.87 -4.75
C TRP A 236 -8.17 0.78 -3.83
N GLY A 237 -8.35 1.78 -2.95
CA GLY A 237 -9.44 1.84 -1.97
C GLY A 237 -9.15 1.00 -0.72
N THR A 238 -8.99 -0.31 -0.84
CA THR A 238 -8.63 -1.19 0.30
C THR A 238 -7.13 -1.46 0.42
N MET A 239 -6.35 -1.07 -0.59
CA MET A 239 -4.91 -1.30 -0.66
C MET A 239 -4.18 -0.01 -1.01
N LEU A 240 -3.06 0.23 -0.31
CA LEU A 240 -2.10 1.28 -0.65
C LEU A 240 -0.83 0.64 -1.18
N GLN A 241 -0.33 1.17 -2.29
CA GLN A 241 0.89 0.68 -2.93
C GLN A 241 1.98 1.74 -2.83
N PHE A 242 3.13 1.32 -2.27
CA PHE A 242 4.28 2.18 -2.10
C PHE A 242 5.49 1.66 -2.89
N GLN A 243 6.23 2.58 -3.51
CA GLN A 243 7.61 2.34 -3.91
C GLN A 243 8.52 2.72 -2.74
N VAL A 244 9.51 1.89 -2.42
CA VAL A 244 10.39 2.08 -1.26
C VAL A 244 11.83 2.16 -1.75
N GLY A 245 12.48 3.32 -1.56
CA GLY A 245 13.86 3.55 -1.99
C GLY A 245 14.91 2.89 -1.06
N ARG A 246 14.63 2.79 0.24
CA ARG A 246 15.49 2.14 1.24
C ARG A 246 14.73 1.05 1.98
N ARG A 247 15.16 -0.20 1.82
CA ARG A 247 14.59 -1.33 2.55
C ARG A 247 14.94 -1.27 4.04
N PRO A 248 14.01 -1.65 4.94
CA PRO A 248 14.35 -1.81 6.35
C PRO A 248 15.41 -2.90 6.54
N ALA A 249 16.37 -2.69 7.43
CA ALA A 249 17.38 -3.69 7.75
C ALA A 249 16.75 -4.88 8.53
N PRO A 250 17.21 -6.13 8.31
CA PRO A 250 16.78 -7.28 9.13
C PRO A 250 17.00 -7.03 10.62
N GLY A 251 16.13 -7.59 11.47
CA GLY A 251 16.13 -7.32 12.91
C GLY A 251 15.12 -6.23 13.27
N ASP A 252 15.55 -5.24 14.06
CA ASP A 252 14.62 -4.29 14.68
C ASP A 252 13.92 -3.37 13.68
N GLU A 253 14.60 -2.90 12.63
CA GLU A 253 13.94 -2.04 11.64
C GLU A 253 12.86 -2.79 10.86
N ALA A 254 13.17 -3.99 10.38
CA ALA A 254 12.21 -4.86 9.73
C ALA A 254 11.04 -5.15 10.69
N TRP A 255 11.34 -5.55 11.94
CA TRP A 255 10.34 -5.81 12.97
C TRP A 255 9.40 -4.63 13.18
N THR A 256 9.94 -3.40 13.31
CA THR A 256 9.13 -2.18 13.38
C THR A 256 8.26 -2.02 12.13
N ALA A 257 8.83 -2.17 10.92
CA ALA A 257 8.08 -2.05 9.67
C ALA A 257 6.91 -3.04 9.56
N ALA A 258 7.10 -4.30 9.96
CA ALA A 258 6.02 -5.28 9.97
C ALA A 258 4.90 -4.94 10.95
N GLY A 259 5.24 -4.41 12.13
CA GLY A 259 4.24 -3.95 13.10
C GLY A 259 3.42 -2.80 12.55
N GLN A 260 4.09 -1.84 11.91
CA GLN A 260 3.44 -0.70 11.26
C GLN A 260 2.53 -1.12 10.10
N LEU A 261 2.95 -2.10 9.28
CA LEU A 261 2.12 -2.69 8.23
C LEU A 261 0.89 -3.41 8.80
N LYS A 262 1.06 -4.16 9.90
CA LYS A 262 -0.04 -4.82 10.62
C LYS A 262 -1.05 -3.82 11.15
N ALA A 263 -0.56 -2.72 11.73
CA ALA A 263 -1.41 -1.69 12.29
C ALA A 263 -2.26 -0.96 11.23
N LEU A 264 -1.69 -0.69 10.04
CA LEU A 264 -2.43 -0.06 8.94
C LEU A 264 -3.34 -1.02 8.18
N ALA A 265 -3.03 -2.31 8.19
CA ALA A 265 -3.78 -3.34 7.50
C ALA A 265 -4.14 -4.49 8.46
N PRO A 266 -5.00 -4.22 9.47
CA PRO A 266 -5.35 -5.19 10.50
C PRO A 266 -6.10 -6.41 9.93
N ASN A 267 -6.77 -6.25 8.78
CA ASN A 267 -7.44 -7.34 8.08
C ASN A 267 -6.49 -8.27 7.30
N LEU A 268 -5.18 -7.99 7.29
CA LEU A 268 -4.23 -8.98 6.78
C LEU A 268 -4.19 -10.13 7.78
N ASP A 269 -4.52 -11.35 7.36
CA ASP A 269 -4.50 -12.53 8.24
C ASP A 269 -3.08 -13.07 8.51
N LEU A 270 -2.04 -12.24 8.39
CA LEU A 270 -0.65 -12.63 8.67
C LEU A 270 -0.25 -12.36 10.12
N SER A 271 0.63 -13.17 10.69
CA SER A 271 1.38 -12.75 11.87
C SER A 271 2.44 -11.70 11.50
N ARG A 272 2.90 -10.91 12.48
CA ARG A 272 3.92 -9.88 12.22
C ARG A 272 5.21 -10.50 11.69
N TRP A 273 5.60 -11.67 12.20
CA TRP A 273 6.79 -12.38 11.74
C TRP A 273 6.70 -12.83 10.26
N GLU A 274 5.49 -13.08 9.74
CA GLU A 274 5.27 -13.47 8.34
C GLU A 274 5.43 -12.27 7.38
N CYS A 275 5.03 -11.07 7.81
CA CYS A 275 5.26 -9.84 7.05
C CYS A 275 6.76 -9.56 6.80
N LEU A 276 7.65 -10.10 7.63
CA LEU A 276 9.11 -9.89 7.59
C LEU A 276 9.83 -10.80 6.59
N ALA A 277 9.22 -11.91 6.20
CA ALA A 277 9.80 -12.86 5.24
C ALA A 277 10.05 -12.22 3.85
N ARG A 278 9.44 -11.06 3.57
CA ARG A 278 9.58 -10.30 2.32
C ARG A 278 10.94 -9.61 2.13
N GLN A 279 11.71 -9.37 3.20
CA GLN A 279 12.76 -8.33 3.16
C GLN A 279 14.16 -8.80 2.73
N ARG A 280 14.43 -10.11 2.65
CA ARG A 280 15.77 -10.66 2.35
C ARG A 280 15.95 -11.09 0.88
N ARG A 281 15.84 -10.17 -0.09
CA ARG A 281 16.30 -10.44 -1.48
C ARG A 281 17.55 -9.63 -1.83
N VAL A 282 18.72 -10.27 -1.72
CA VAL A 282 19.97 -9.88 -2.39
C VAL A 282 20.54 -11.11 -3.13
N VAL A 283 20.83 -10.88 -4.42
CA VAL A 283 21.89 -11.45 -5.31
C VAL A 283 21.36 -11.99 -6.66
N ARG A 284 21.84 -11.30 -7.71
CA ARG A 284 21.99 -11.61 -9.16
C ARG A 284 21.48 -12.96 -9.69
N ALA A 285 20.65 -12.90 -10.73
CA ALA A 285 20.79 -13.70 -11.95
C ALA A 285 20.13 -12.96 -13.14
N GLN A 286 20.84 -12.89 -14.27
CA GLN A 286 20.33 -12.36 -15.54
C GLN A 286 19.13 -13.18 -16.05
N PRO A 287 18.17 -12.59 -16.78
CA PRO A 287 17.08 -13.34 -17.36
C PRO A 287 17.54 -14.02 -18.66
N THR A 288 17.70 -15.34 -18.64
CA THR A 288 17.53 -16.16 -19.85
C THR A 288 16.06 -16.55 -19.97
N LEU A 289 15.42 -16.02 -21.02
CA LEU A 289 14.09 -16.38 -21.49
C LEU A 289 13.97 -17.89 -21.69
N THR A 290 12.89 -18.50 -21.21
CA THR A 290 12.12 -19.49 -22.01
C THR A 290 10.72 -19.73 -21.44
N PRO A 291 9.74 -20.10 -22.29
CA PRO A 291 8.31 -20.04 -21.99
C PRO A 291 7.72 -21.41 -21.65
N ARG A 292 6.85 -21.50 -20.64
CA ARG A 292 5.87 -22.60 -20.52
C ARG A 292 4.71 -22.27 -19.59
N ALA A 293 3.84 -21.39 -20.06
CA ALA A 293 2.46 -21.31 -19.59
C ALA A 293 1.59 -22.23 -20.46
N GLN A 294 1.13 -23.37 -19.92
CA GLN A 294 -0.04 -24.08 -20.47
C GLN A 294 -0.66 -25.17 -19.56
N SER A 295 -0.12 -25.46 -18.37
CA SER A 295 -0.65 -26.57 -17.52
C SER A 295 -1.52 -26.15 -16.33
N LEU A 296 -1.77 -24.86 -16.08
CA LEU A 296 -2.48 -24.39 -14.87
C LEU A 296 -3.98 -24.10 -15.07
N ARG A 297 -4.59 -24.58 -16.17
CA ARG A 297 -6.04 -24.38 -16.44
C ARG A 297 -6.96 -25.47 -15.86
N GLN A 298 -6.45 -26.56 -15.29
CA GLN A 298 -7.31 -27.66 -14.80
C GLN A 298 -7.56 -27.65 -13.27
N ASP A 299 -6.76 -26.94 -12.48
CA ASP A 299 -6.97 -26.87 -11.02
C ASP A 299 -7.93 -25.74 -10.58
N LEU A 300 -8.16 -24.73 -11.43
CA LEU A 300 -9.09 -23.60 -11.16
C LEU A 300 -10.56 -24.02 -11.09
N SER A 301 -10.95 -25.08 -11.80
CA SER A 301 -12.33 -25.61 -11.80
C SER A 301 -12.70 -26.37 -10.51
N ARG A 302 -11.72 -26.84 -9.72
CA ARG A 302 -11.99 -27.52 -8.45
C ARG A 302 -12.15 -26.56 -7.27
N TRP A 303 -11.55 -25.36 -7.32
CA TRP A 303 -11.66 -24.36 -6.26
C TRP A 303 -12.91 -23.47 -6.37
N LEU A 304 -13.40 -23.19 -7.58
CA LEU A 304 -14.66 -22.44 -7.78
C LEU A 304 -15.92 -23.19 -7.27
N ALA A 305 -15.80 -24.50 -6.99
CA ALA A 305 -16.88 -25.31 -6.39
C ALA A 305 -16.89 -25.28 -4.84
N LEU A 306 -15.78 -24.91 -4.20
CA LEU A 306 -15.68 -24.77 -2.73
C LEU A 306 -16.06 -23.37 -2.25
N GLY A 307 -15.77 -22.33 -3.04
CA GLY A 307 -16.14 -20.94 -2.71
C GLY A 307 -17.63 -20.61 -2.78
N ARG A 308 -18.48 -21.47 -3.35
CA ARG A 308 -19.95 -21.26 -3.41
C ARG A 308 -20.74 -21.90 -2.27
N ARG A 309 -20.08 -22.56 -1.30
CA ARG A 309 -20.75 -23.20 -0.15
C ARG A 309 -20.66 -22.44 1.17
N GLN A 310 -19.98 -21.29 1.23
CA GLN A 310 -19.88 -20.48 2.47
C GLN A 310 -20.80 -19.22 2.52
N LEU A 311 -21.61 -18.97 1.48
CA LEU A 311 -22.61 -17.87 1.46
C LEU A 311 -24.05 -18.36 1.68
N ARG A 312 -24.22 -19.32 2.60
CA ARG A 312 -25.51 -19.64 3.23
C ARG A 312 -25.25 -20.10 4.66
N MET A 313 -25.02 -19.15 5.54
CA MET A 313 -25.37 -19.24 6.96
C MET A 313 -25.07 -17.88 7.57
N PHE A 314 -26.03 -16.97 7.43
CA PHE A 314 -26.42 -15.96 8.42
C PHE A 314 -27.70 -15.33 7.85
N GLY A 315 -28.82 -15.86 8.30
CA GLY A 315 -30.12 -15.18 8.30
C GLY A 315 -30.37 -14.63 9.69
#